data_AF-A0AAW2IVZ7-F1
#
_entry.id   AF-A0AAW2IVZ7-F1
#
_cell.length_a   1.000
_cell.length_b   1.000
_cell.length_c   1.000
_cell.angle_alpha   90.00
_cell.angle_beta   90.00
_cell.angle_gamma   90.00
#
_symmetry.space_group_name_H-M   'P 1'
#
loop_
_entity.id
_entity.type
_entity.pdbx_description
1 polymer ?
#
loop_
_entity_poly.entity_id
_entity_poly.type
_entity_poly.pdbx_seq_one_letter_code
_entity_poly.pdbx_strand_id
1 'polypeptide(L)' 'MSSSDASSEHNNHVGARIEQIENAETYQSPKFQQFNGHGDPQQHIAHFVETYNNAGTDGNLLVKQFVLSLKDTAFD' A
#
# COMPACT_ATOMS: atom_id res chain seq x y z
N MET A 1 -36.10 4.40 7.27
CA MET A 1 -34.93 5.25 7.65
C MET A 1 -33.68 4.53 7.19
N SER A 2 -32.79 5.29 6.57
CA SER A 2 -31.82 4.87 5.54
C SER A 2 -30.68 3.97 6.01
N SER A 3 -30.21 3.14 5.07
CA SER A 3 -29.14 2.14 5.17
C SER A 3 -27.71 2.74 5.17
N SER A 4 -27.54 3.97 5.68
CA SER A 4 -26.37 4.83 5.42
C SER A 4 -25.31 4.89 6.52
N ASP A 5 -25.53 4.25 7.68
CA ASP A 5 -24.64 4.44 8.84
C ASP A 5 -23.49 3.41 8.94
N ALA A 6 -23.53 2.31 8.17
CA ALA A 6 -22.51 1.25 8.24
C ALA A 6 -21.23 1.54 7.43
N SER A 7 -21.24 2.52 6.52
CA SER A 7 -20.08 2.82 5.64
C SER A 7 -19.12 3.86 6.22
N SER A 8 -19.47 4.58 7.28
CA SER A 8 -18.63 5.67 7.80
C SER A 8 -17.54 5.21 8.78
N GLU A 9 -17.74 4.11 9.50
CA GLU A 9 -16.78 3.66 10.52
C GLU A 9 -15.57 2.92 9.94
N HIS A 10 -15.68 2.38 8.73
CA HIS A 10 -14.58 1.64 8.11
C HIS A 10 -13.51 2.56 7.50
N ASN A 11 -13.90 3.75 7.02
CA ASN A 11 -12.98 4.68 6.36
C ASN A 11 -12.08 5.45 7.32
N ASN A 12 -12.55 5.74 8.55
CA ASN A 12 -11.77 6.46 9.55
C ASN A 12 -10.60 5.63 10.11
N HIS A 13 -10.74 4.30 10.12
CA HIS A 13 -9.67 3.41 10.58
C HIS A 13 -8.54 3.26 9.53
N VAL A 14 -8.88 3.31 8.24
CA VAL A 14 -7.89 3.21 7.17
C VAL A 14 -7.05 4.49 7.09
N GLY A 15 -7.69 5.67 7.14
CA GLY A 15 -6.99 6.97 7.14
C GLY A 15 -6.01 7.13 8.30
N ALA A 16 -6.45 6.83 9.52
CA ALA A 16 -5.60 6.92 10.71
C ALA A 16 -4.40 5.93 10.70
N ARG A 17 -4.55 4.76 10.06
CA ARG A 17 -3.46 3.79 9.91
C ARG A 17 -2.45 4.19 8.85
N ILE A 18 -2.88 4.89 7.80
CA ILE A 18 -1.99 5.42 6.74
C ILE A 18 -1.12 6.53 7.32
N GLU A 19 -1.71 7.48 8.04
CA GLU A 19 -0.95 8.56 8.71
C GLU A 19 0.05 8.02 9.75
N GLN A 20 -0.29 6.92 10.44
CA GLN A 20 0.61 6.27 11.40
C GLN A 20 1.78 5.51 10.72
N ILE A 21 1.61 5.09 9.46
CA ILE A 21 2.69 4.53 8.64
C ILE A 21 3.60 5.64 8.11
N GLU A 22 3.02 6.77 7.68
CA GLU A 22 3.77 7.96 7.24
C GLU A 22 4.64 8.56 8.37
N ASN A 23 4.17 8.48 9.61
CA ASN A 23 4.92 8.94 10.80
C ASN A 23 5.90 7.90 11.38
N ALA A 24 6.01 6.70 10.80
CA ALA A 24 6.99 5.70 11.27
C ALA A 24 8.38 6.02 10.70
N GLU A 25 9.09 6.95 11.37
CA GLU A 25 10.45 7.46 11.05
C GLU A 25 11.57 6.40 10.92
N THR A 26 11.28 5.10 10.92
CA THR A 26 12.29 4.02 10.87
C THR A 26 12.13 3.03 9.72
N TYR A 27 11.02 3.05 8.96
CA TYR A 27 10.95 2.28 7.71
C TYR A 27 11.27 3.18 6.52
N GLN A 28 12.56 3.39 6.29
CA GLN A 28 13.03 3.97 5.05
C GLN A 28 12.88 2.92 3.97
N SER A 29 11.70 2.87 3.33
CA SER A 29 11.45 2.00 2.21
C SER A 29 12.56 2.24 1.17
N PRO A 30 13.26 1.19 0.67
CA PRO A 30 14.04 1.29 -0.56
C PRO A 30 13.25 2.13 -1.56
N LYS A 31 13.91 3.01 -2.33
CA LYS A 31 13.22 3.85 -3.33
C LYS A 31 12.70 2.98 -4.47
N PHE A 32 11.69 2.18 -4.19
CA PHE A 32 10.95 1.44 -5.18
C PHE A 32 10.09 2.45 -5.92
N GLN A 33 10.15 2.37 -7.24
CA GLN A 33 9.47 3.32 -8.08
C GLN A 33 7.96 3.19 -7.87
N GLN A 34 7.30 4.32 -7.62
CA GLN A 34 5.85 4.34 -7.53
C GLN A 34 5.23 3.97 -8.89
N PHE A 35 4.15 3.21 -8.86
CA PHE A 35 3.40 2.78 -10.02
C PHE A 35 2.07 3.52 -10.11
N ASN A 36 1.90 4.21 -11.24
CA ASN A 36 0.72 5.01 -11.54
C ASN A 36 -0.21 4.35 -12.55
N GLY A 37 -0.11 3.02 -12.71
CA GLY A 37 -0.89 2.26 -13.69
C GLY A 37 -0.33 2.27 -15.11
N HIS A 38 0.71 3.08 -15.39
CA HIS A 38 1.34 3.08 -16.71
C HIS A 38 2.43 1.99 -16.81
N GLY A 39 2.25 1.04 -17.72
CA GLY A 39 3.19 -0.04 -17.98
C GLY A 39 2.56 -1.41 -17.77
N ASP A 40 3.37 -2.44 -17.54
CA ASP A 40 2.90 -3.80 -17.25
C ASP A 40 2.69 -3.98 -15.72
N PRO A 41 1.44 -4.12 -15.25
CA PRO A 41 1.18 -4.31 -13.83
C PRO A 41 1.71 -5.64 -13.29
N GLN A 42 1.80 -6.69 -14.12
CA GLN A 42 2.35 -7.98 -13.70
C GLN A 42 3.85 -7.87 -13.43
N GLN A 43 4.57 -7.15 -14.30
CA GLN A 43 5.99 -6.88 -14.11
C GLN A 43 6.24 -6.04 -12.85
N HIS A 44 5.38 -5.05 -12.58
CA HIS A 44 5.47 -4.26 -11.35
C HIS A 44 5.33 -5.12 -10.10
N ILE A 45 4.31 -6.00 -10.04
CA ILE A 45 4.09 -6.91 -8.91
C ILE A 45 5.29 -7.86 -8.75
N ALA A 46 5.78 -8.45 -9.84
CA ALA A 46 6.93 -9.34 -9.81
C ALA A 46 8.18 -8.64 -9.26
N HIS A 47 8.46 -7.43 -9.74
CA HIS A 47 9.60 -6.63 -9.30
C HIS A 47 9.47 -6.18 -7.85
N PHE A 48 8.26 -5.86 -7.39
CA PHE A 48 7.97 -5.55 -5.99
C PHE A 48 8.28 -6.75 -5.10
N VAL A 49 7.73 -7.92 -5.43
CA VAL A 49 7.96 -9.15 -4.65
C VAL A 49 9.45 -9.50 -4.63
N GLU A 50 10.15 -9.41 -5.76
CA GLU A 50 11.60 -9.67 -5.81
C GLU A 50 12.42 -8.70 -4.94
N THR A 51 12.08 -7.41 -4.94
CA THR A 51 12.81 -6.38 -4.18
C THR A 51 12.60 -6.51 -2.67
N TYR A 52 11.40 -6.89 -2.24
CA TYR A 52 10.99 -6.83 -0.83
C TYR A 52 10.86 -8.18 -0.14
N ASN A 53 10.74 -9.29 -0.87
CA ASN A 53 10.61 -10.63 -0.29
C ASN A 53 11.96 -11.23 0.10
N ASN A 54 12.75 -10.49 0.87
CA ASN A 54 13.96 -11.00 1.50
C ASN A 54 13.54 -11.86 2.70
N ALA A 55 14.08 -13.07 2.78
CA ALA A 55 13.68 -14.15 3.71
C ALA A 55 13.42 -13.67 5.14
N GLY A 56 12.15 -13.41 5.47
CA GLY A 56 11.70 -13.04 6.83
C GLY A 56 10.90 -11.74 6.94
N THR A 57 10.58 -11.06 5.83
CA THR A 57 9.74 -9.86 5.90
C THR A 57 8.28 -10.21 6.23
N ASP A 58 7.70 -9.56 7.24
CA ASP A 58 6.30 -9.73 7.63
C ASP A 58 5.37 -9.41 6.44
N GLY A 59 4.46 -10.34 6.10
CA GLY A 59 3.49 -10.16 5.02
C GLY A 59 2.61 -8.91 5.20
N ASN A 60 2.31 -8.51 6.44
CA ASN A 60 1.57 -7.26 6.70
C ASN A 60 2.39 -6.02 6.34
N LEU A 61 3.70 -6.07 6.53
CA LEU A 61 4.60 -4.99 6.15
C LEU A 61 4.73 -4.93 4.62
N LEU A 62 4.79 -6.07 3.93
CA LEU A 62 4.81 -6.14 2.47
C LEU A 62 3.56 -5.52 1.84
N VAL A 63 2.36 -5.85 2.36
CA VAL A 63 1.11 -5.26 1.85
C VAL A 63 1.10 -3.73 2.04
N LYS A 64 1.58 -3.23 3.18
CA LYS A 64 1.67 -1.78 3.40
C LYS A 64 2.63 -1.11 2.41
N GLN A 65 3.80 -1.69 2.20
CA GLN A 65 4.78 -1.16 1.24
C GLN A 65 4.27 -1.21 -0.20
N PHE A 66 3.52 -2.25 -0.54
CA PHE A 66 2.88 -2.35 -1.85
C PHE A 66 1.89 -1.21 -2.06
N VAL A 67 1.00 -0.95 -1.08
CA VAL A 67 0.04 0.16 -1.17
C VAL A 67 0.73 1.52 -1.28
N LEU A 68 1.82 1.74 -0.53
CA LEU A 68 2.62 2.98 -0.62
C LEU A 68 3.35 3.15 -1.95
N SER A 69 3.61 2.06 -2.67
CA SER A 69 4.18 2.11 -4.01
C SER A 69 3.15 2.50 -5.06
N LEU A 70 1.85 2.52 -4.75
CA LEU A 70 0.83 2.91 -5.72
C LEU A 70 0.63 4.42 -5.72
N LYS A 71 0.31 4.94 -6.90
CA LYS A 71 -0.03 6.34 -7.10
C LYS A 71 -1.25 6.44 -8.02
N ASP A 72 -2.10 7.43 -7.78
CA ASP A 72 -3.31 7.67 -8.59
C ASP A 72 -4.19 6.38 -8.67
N THR A 73 -5.01 6.26 -9.71
CA THR A 73 -5.76 5.03 -10.01
C THR A 73 -4.83 4.03 -10.72
N ALA A 74 -3.96 3.38 -9.95
CA ALA A 74 -2.91 2.51 -10.51
C ALA A 74 -3.43 1.20 -11.13
N PHE A 75 -4.62 0.76 -10.76
CA PHE A 75 -5.29 -0.43 -11.30
C PHE A 75 -6.77 -0.12 -11.50
N ASP A 76 -7.32 -0.55 -12.63
CA ASP A 76 -8.76 -0.52 -12.94
C ASP A 76 -9.41 -1.88 -12.65
#